data_AF-A0A6G2VK65-F1
#
_entry.id   AF-A0A6G2VK65-F1
#
_cell.length_a   1.000
_cell.length_b   1.000
_cell.length_c   1.000
_cell.angle_alpha   90.00
_cell.angle_beta   90.00
_cell.angle_gamma   90.00
#
_symmetry.space_group_name_H-M   'P 1'
#
loop_
_entity.id
_entity.type
_entity.pdbx_description
1 polymer ?
#
loop_
_entity_poly.entity_id
_entity_poly.type
_entity_poly.pdbx_seq_one_letter_code
_entity_poly.pdbx_strand_id
1 'polypeptide(L)' 'MSGRVHVYPLDDLIEHDTESDDCVCGPRMRPVKRDDGSIGWVITHHSLDGRELTEGEQT' A
#
# COMPACT_ATOMS: atom_id res chain seq x y z
N MET A 1 -17.46 -8.58 -0.52
CA MET A 1 -16.08 -8.37 -1.02
C MET A 1 -15.36 -7.47 -0.03
N SER A 2 -14.17 -7.88 0.41
CA SER A 2 -13.37 -7.11 1.36
C SER A 2 -13.10 -5.73 0.73
N GLY A 3 -13.52 -4.64 1.37
CA GLY A 3 -13.46 -3.30 0.80
C GLY A 3 -12.06 -2.70 0.79
N ARG A 4 -11.06 -3.48 0.36
CA ARG A 4 -9.64 -3.15 0.29
C ARG A 4 -9.26 -2.81 -1.14
N VAL A 5 -8.52 -1.73 -1.33
CA VAL A 5 -7.95 -1.31 -2.61
C VAL A 5 -6.46 -1.12 -2.38
N HIS A 6 -5.65 -1.79 -3.20
CA HIS A 6 -4.19 -1.70 -3.16
C HIS A 6 -3.72 -0.77 -4.27
N VAL A 7 -2.82 0.14 -3.93
CA VAL A 7 -2.09 0.98 -4.88
C VAL A 7 -0.62 0.61 -4.72
N TYR A 8 0.02 0.17 -5.81
CA TYR A 8 1.41 -0.25 -5.81
C TYR A 8 2.14 0.28 -7.05
N PRO A 9 3.46 0.51 -6.95
CA PRO A 9 4.27 0.94 -8.08
C PRO A 9 4.31 -0.15 -9.17
N LEU A 10 4.30 0.30 -10.42
CA LEU A 10 4.53 -0.57 -11.56
C LEU A 10 6.04 -0.70 -11.81
N ASP A 11 6.46 -1.87 -12.28
CA ASP A 11 7.85 -2.20 -12.61
C ASP A 11 8.84 -2.06 -11.45
N ASP A 12 8.40 -2.26 -10.21
CA ASP A 12 9.30 -2.35 -9.05
C ASP A 12 10.20 -3.60 -9.15
N LEU A 13 11.40 -3.52 -8.57
CA LEU A 13 12.34 -4.64 -8.47
C LEU A 13 11.83 -5.75 -7.55
N ILE A 14 10.91 -5.42 -6.63
CA ILE A 14 10.32 -6.36 -5.69
C ILE A 14 8.82 -6.49 -5.98
N GLU A 15 8.34 -7.73 -6.01
CA GLU A 15 6.91 -8.01 -6.18
C GLU A 15 6.12 -7.65 -4.91
N HIS A 16 5.00 -6.95 -5.08
CA HIS A 16 4.12 -6.54 -3.99
C HIS A 16 3.04 -7.58 -3.73
N ASP A 17 3.00 -8.09 -2.51
CA ASP A 17 1.92 -8.96 -2.06
C ASP A 17 0.66 -8.13 -1.77
N THR A 18 -0.38 -8.32 -2.58
CA THR A 18 -1.70 -7.67 -2.40
C THR A 18 -2.72 -8.58 -1.74
N GLU A 19 -2.40 -9.85 -1.56
CA GLU A 19 -3.32 -10.85 -1.01
C GLU A 19 -3.11 -11.00 0.50
N SER A 20 -1.87 -10.83 0.98
CA SER A 20 -1.54 -10.79 2.40
C SER A 20 -1.25 -9.36 2.90
N ASP A 21 -1.23 -9.19 4.22
CA ASP A 21 -0.88 -7.94 4.89
C ASP A 21 0.63 -7.84 5.21
N ASP A 22 1.47 -8.75 4.68
CA ASP A 22 2.89 -8.92 5.03
C ASP A 22 3.85 -8.55 3.88
N CYS A 23 3.52 -7.50 3.12
CA CYS A 23 4.42 -7.04 2.07
C CYS A 23 5.67 -6.37 2.67
N VAL A 24 6.84 -6.80 2.20
CA VAL A 24 8.16 -6.30 2.65
C VAL A 24 8.38 -4.80 2.43
N CYS A 25 7.59 -4.16 1.55
CA CYS A 25 7.63 -2.71 1.33
C CYS A 25 7.07 -1.88 2.50
N GLY A 26 6.46 -2.54 3.49
CA GLY A 26 5.86 -1.88 4.65
C GLY A 26 4.72 -0.96 4.22
N PRO A 27 3.64 -1.49 3.63
CA PRO A 27 2.59 -0.66 3.04
C PRO A 27 1.83 0.14 4.09
N ARG A 28 1.41 1.35 3.71
CA ARG A 28 0.59 2.20 4.56
C ARG A 28 -0.89 1.92 4.36
N MET A 29 -1.60 1.60 5.45
CA MET A 29 -3.04 1.38 5.44
C MET A 29 -3.80 2.62 5.94
N ARG A 30 -4.80 3.07 5.18
CA ARG A 30 -5.68 4.17 5.57
C ARG A 30 -7.16 3.77 5.46
N PRO A 31 -7.97 3.96 6.52
CA PRO A 31 -9.41 3.80 6.43
C PRO A 31 -10.04 4.98 5.68
N VAL A 32 -11.02 4.69 4.83
CA VAL A 32 -11.80 5.66 4.05
C VAL A 32 -13.27 5.39 4.28
N LYS A 33 -13.98 6.37 4.85
CA LYS A 33 -15.44 6.29 5.01
C LYS A 33 -16.10 6.46 3.65
N ARG A 34 -17.00 5.55 3.29
CA ARG A 34 -17.82 5.60 2.07
C ARG A 34 -19.18 6.21 2.35
N ASP A 35 -19.87 6.62 1.28
CA ASP A 35 -21.19 7.26 1.35
C ASP A 35 -22.28 6.37 1.96
N ASP A 36 -22.13 5.05 1.86
CA ASP A 36 -22.99 4.05 2.50
C ASP A 36 -22.71 3.87 4.01
N GLY A 37 -21.76 4.63 4.56
CA GLY A 37 -21.33 4.56 5.95
C GLY A 37 -20.34 3.43 6.26
N SER A 38 -20.01 2.58 5.27
CA SER A 38 -18.99 1.53 5.44
C SER A 38 -17.57 2.11 5.47
N ILE A 39 -16.63 1.33 6.00
CA ILE A 39 -15.20 1.66 5.95
C ILE A 39 -14.53 0.84 4.85
N GLY A 40 -13.93 1.54 3.91
CA GLY A 40 -12.96 1.02 2.97
C GLY A 40 -11.55 1.16 3.49
N TRP A 41 -10.65 0.39 2.91
CA TRP A 41 -9.23 0.45 3.20
C TRP A 41 -8.48 0.73 1.91
N VAL A 42 -7.66 1.78 1.93
CA VAL A 42 -6.68 2.04 0.88
C VAL A 42 -5.32 1.65 1.44
N ILE A 43 -4.69 0.69 0.79
CA ILE A 43 -3.36 0.19 1.12
C ILE A 43 -2.41 0.73 0.06
N THR A 44 -1.43 1.53 0.46
CA THR A 44 -0.44 2.13 -0.44
C THR A 44 0.91 1.46 -0.21
N HIS A 45 1.42 0.78 -1.22
CA HIS A 45 2.74 0.15 -1.23
C HIS A 45 3.82 1.17 -1.64
N HIS A 46 5.05 0.95 -1.19
CA HIS A 46 6.21 1.81 -1.49
C HIS A 46 7.14 1.12 -2.49
N SER A 47 7.81 1.88 -3.36
CA SER A 47 8.79 1.28 -4.27
C SER A 47 10.06 0.90 -3.51
N LEU A 48 10.59 -0.31 -3.76
CA LEU A 48 11.83 -0.79 -3.14
C LEU A 48 12.97 -0.93 -4.14
N ASP A 49 13.01 -0.03 -5.12
CA ASP A 49 13.98 -0.04 -6.22
C ASP A 49 14.87 1.20 -6.29
N GLY A 50 14.82 2.04 -5.25
CA GLY A 50 15.61 3.27 -5.17
C GLY A 50 15.16 4.38 -6.13
N ARG A 51 14.01 4.23 -6.80
CA ARG A 51 13.38 5.32 -7.58
C ARG A 51 12.50 6.24 -6.72
N GLU A 52 12.26 5.87 -5.46
CA GLU A 52 11.57 6.74 -4.52
C GLU A 52 12.41 8.00 -4.25
N LEU A 53 11.81 9.18 -4.47
CA LEU A 53 12.45 10.46 -4.17
C LEU A 53 12.71 10.67 -2.66
N THR A 54 12.07 9.86 -1.81
CA THR A 54 12.26 9.79 -0.36
C THR A 54 11.92 8.38 0.11
N GLU A 55 12.92 7.60 0.48
CA GLU A 55 12.71 6.47 1.38
C GLU A 55 12.48 7.06 2.78
N GLY A 56 11.43 6.59 3.48
CA GLY A 56 11.03 7.14 4.77
C GLY A 56 12.23 7.23 5.72
N GLU A 57 12.45 8.42 6.27
CA GLU A 57 13.45 8.70 7.29
C GLU A 57 13.26 7.70 8.45
N GLN A 58 14.17 6.73 8.55
CA GLN A 58 14.21 5.79 9.66
C GLN A 58 14.87 6.51 10.84
N THR A 59 14.04 7.07 11.73
CA THR A 59 14.45 7.59 13.04
C THR A 59 14.28 6.53 14.12
#